data_AF-A0A2U1ZV74-F1
#
_entry.id   AF-A0A2U1ZV74-F1
#
_cell.length_a   1.000
_cell.length_b   1.000
_cell.length_c   1.000
_cell.angle_alpha   90.00
_cell.angle_beta   90.00
_cell.angle_gamma   90.00
#
_symmetry.space_group_name_H-M   'P 1'
#
loop_
_entity.id
_entity.type
_entity.pdbx_description
1 polymer ?
#
loop_
_entity_poly.entity_id
_entity_poly.type
_entity_poly.pdbx_seq_one_letter_code
_entity_poly.pdbx_strand_id
1 'polypeptide(L)'
;MGHNLNLVHLEGAGVQDLARLGLVPTGEIRTGDDATSLLAPGPAAHVTPRGLLVADALMTVADRQAELAVALGTTVVSVLVASTGDVYSLAVATADGDHRHVVDSQGERVMDEGRPLPEEAGIDALDEDSTLGLLERLTGVRLDGDLLAGDFEVLAERA
;
A
#
# COMPACT_ATOMS: atom_id res chain seq x y z
N MET A 1 -5.55 15.32 -12.36
CA MET A 1 -4.51 15.69 -11.37
C MET A 1 -4.05 14.35 -10.84
N GLY A 2 -2.77 14.01 -10.97
CA GLY A 2 -2.30 12.67 -10.60
C GLY A 2 -2.11 12.52 -9.10
N HIS A 3 -2.27 11.30 -8.59
CA HIS A 3 -2.12 10.99 -7.18
C HIS A 3 -0.65 11.01 -6.75
N ASN A 4 -0.44 11.34 -5.47
CA ASN A 4 0.84 11.23 -4.78
C ASN A 4 0.56 10.57 -3.43
N LEU A 5 0.75 9.26 -3.34
CA LEU A 5 0.35 8.43 -2.20
C LEU A 5 1.16 7.14 -2.13
N ASN A 6 1.15 6.54 -0.96
CA ASN A 6 1.70 5.21 -0.72
C ASN A 6 0.71 4.41 0.12
N LEU A 7 0.34 3.24 -0.38
CA LEU A 7 -0.70 2.38 0.20
C LEU A 7 -0.14 0.98 0.42
N VAL A 8 -0.42 0.41 1.59
CA VAL A 8 -0.07 -0.96 1.94
C VAL A 8 -1.32 -1.71 2.36
N HIS A 9 -1.67 -2.77 1.64
CA HIS A 9 -2.75 -3.68 2.02
C HIS A 9 -2.19 -4.93 2.69
N LEU A 10 -2.78 -5.29 3.82
CA LEU A 10 -2.46 -6.45 4.63
C LEU A 10 -3.66 -7.41 4.57
N GLU A 11 -3.57 -8.46 3.75
CA GLU A 11 -4.69 -9.41 3.56
C GLU A 11 -5.03 -10.09 4.89
N GLY A 12 -6.31 -10.23 5.21
CA GLY A 12 -6.81 -10.90 6.41
C GLY A 12 -6.43 -10.25 7.75
N ALA A 13 -5.66 -9.16 7.76
CA ALA A 13 -5.26 -8.46 8.96
C ALA A 13 -6.37 -7.54 9.48
N GLY A 14 -6.45 -7.38 10.79
CA GLY A 14 -7.22 -6.30 11.41
C GLY A 14 -6.33 -5.28 12.09
N VAL A 15 -6.93 -4.20 12.57
CA VAL A 15 -6.23 -3.08 13.24
C VAL A 15 -5.39 -3.58 14.42
N GLN A 16 -5.84 -4.58 15.17
CA GLN A 16 -5.10 -5.17 16.29
C GLN A 16 -3.76 -5.81 15.89
N ASP A 17 -3.63 -6.26 14.65
CA ASP A 17 -2.42 -6.93 14.17
C ASP A 17 -1.27 -5.94 13.94
N LEU A 18 -1.59 -4.65 13.78
CA LEU A 18 -0.62 -3.56 13.71
C LEU A 18 0.26 -3.46 14.97
N ALA A 19 -0.24 -3.93 16.13
CA ALA A 19 0.56 -3.97 17.35
C ALA A 19 1.82 -4.83 17.23
N ARG A 20 1.81 -5.84 16.33
CA ARG A 20 3.00 -6.65 16.00
C ARG A 20 4.06 -5.85 15.23
N LEU A 21 3.63 -4.74 14.61
CA LEU A 21 4.47 -3.84 13.83
C LEU A 21 4.99 -2.68 14.66
N GLY A 22 4.65 -2.66 15.96
CA GLY A 22 4.92 -1.52 16.82
C GLY A 22 3.99 -0.34 16.55
N LEU A 23 2.87 -0.54 15.82
CA LEU A 23 1.89 0.50 15.54
C LEU A 23 0.65 0.28 16.39
N VAL A 24 0.14 1.36 16.99
CA VAL A 24 -1.09 1.33 17.78
C VAL A 24 -2.05 2.43 17.33
N PRO A 25 -3.36 2.18 17.33
CA PRO A 25 -4.33 3.22 17.01
C PRO A 25 -4.35 4.30 18.07
N THR A 26 -4.50 5.56 17.64
CA THR A 26 -4.57 6.72 18.54
C THR A 26 -6.00 7.09 18.93
N GLY A 27 -6.99 6.58 18.19
CA GLY A 27 -8.39 6.98 18.26
C GLY A 27 -8.73 8.26 17.49
N GLU A 28 -7.75 8.94 16.87
CA GLU A 28 -7.99 10.02 15.92
C GLU A 28 -8.42 9.42 14.57
N ILE A 29 -9.46 10.01 13.96
CA ILE A 29 -9.96 9.62 12.64
C ILE A 29 -9.69 10.74 11.64
N ARG A 30 -9.29 10.36 10.42
CA ARG A 30 -9.12 11.24 9.26
C ARG A 30 -9.92 10.72 8.07
N THR A 31 -10.16 11.60 7.11
CA THR A 31 -10.68 11.18 5.81
C THR A 31 -9.60 10.44 5.03
N GLY A 32 -9.98 9.59 4.07
CA GLY A 32 -9.04 8.96 3.14
C GLY A 32 -8.24 9.97 2.31
N ASP A 33 -8.85 11.10 1.94
CA ASP A 33 -8.16 12.21 1.26
C ASP A 33 -7.02 12.77 2.11
N ASP A 34 -7.30 13.09 3.38
CA ASP A 34 -6.27 13.56 4.32
C ASP A 34 -5.22 12.49 4.63
N ALA A 35 -5.64 11.23 4.78
CA ALA A 35 -4.79 10.12 5.19
C ALA A 35 -3.80 9.70 4.08
N THR A 36 -4.23 9.74 2.82
CA THR A 36 -3.39 9.33 1.67
C THR A 36 -2.49 10.44 1.15
N SER A 37 -2.66 11.67 1.63
CA SER A 37 -1.80 12.80 1.32
C SER A 37 -0.35 12.57 1.76
N LEU A 38 0.62 12.92 0.90
CA LEU A 38 2.05 12.95 1.28
C LEU A 38 2.38 13.92 2.43
N LEU A 39 1.46 14.84 2.76
CA LEU A 39 1.61 15.77 3.89
C LEU A 39 1.05 15.20 5.20
N ALA A 40 0.47 14.00 5.17
CA ALA A 40 -0.05 13.37 6.37
C ALA A 40 1.09 13.16 7.39
N PRO A 41 0.90 13.55 8.67
CA PRO A 41 1.97 13.51 9.68
C PRO A 41 2.35 12.09 10.13
N GLY A 42 1.67 11.05 9.66
CA GLY A 42 1.92 9.66 10.05
C GLY A 42 0.92 8.71 9.39
N PRO A 43 1.12 7.39 9.57
CA PRO A 43 0.29 6.39 8.93
C PRO A 43 -1.13 6.35 9.50
N ALA A 44 -2.09 5.97 8.68
CA ALA A 44 -3.47 5.76 9.08
C ALA A 44 -4.05 4.53 8.39
N ALA A 45 -4.95 3.82 9.07
CA ALA A 45 -5.49 2.54 8.60
C ALA A 45 -7.00 2.58 8.36
N HIS A 46 -7.43 1.89 7.32
CA HIS A 46 -8.82 1.69 6.95
C HIS A 46 -9.12 0.20 6.83
N VAL A 47 -10.23 -0.24 7.43
CA VAL A 47 -10.66 -1.64 7.35
C VAL A 47 -11.33 -1.89 6.00
N THR A 48 -10.84 -2.89 5.29
CA THR A 48 -11.37 -3.33 3.99
C THR A 48 -12.07 -4.69 4.14
N PRO A 49 -12.92 -5.10 3.19
CA PRO A 49 -13.51 -6.45 3.21
C PRO A 49 -12.51 -7.60 3.23
N ARG A 50 -11.28 -7.36 2.74
CA ARG A 50 -10.22 -8.37 2.57
C ARG A 50 -9.06 -8.23 3.57
N GLY A 51 -9.11 -7.26 4.48
CA GLY A 51 -8.03 -7.01 5.42
C GLY A 51 -7.90 -5.54 5.78
N LEU A 52 -6.67 -5.06 5.92
CA LEU A 52 -6.39 -3.69 6.36
C LEU A 52 -5.63 -2.91 5.28
N LEU A 53 -6.09 -1.72 4.95
CA LEU A 53 -5.36 -0.78 4.10
C LEU A 53 -4.68 0.27 4.98
N VAL A 54 -3.39 0.49 4.79
CA VAL A 54 -2.62 1.51 5.49
C VAL A 54 -2.16 2.55 4.48
N ALA A 55 -2.54 3.80 4.70
CA ALA A 55 -1.95 4.95 4.04
C ALA A 55 -0.69 5.36 4.80
N ASP A 56 0.46 5.32 4.13
CA ASP A 56 1.77 5.48 4.78
C ASP A 56 2.72 6.32 3.92
N ALA A 57 2.51 7.63 3.95
CA ALA A 57 3.35 8.59 3.22
C ALA A 57 4.85 8.49 3.54
N LEU A 58 5.22 7.97 4.71
CA LEU A 58 6.61 7.89 5.18
C LEU A 58 7.30 6.56 4.83
N MET A 59 6.61 5.64 4.16
CA MET A 59 7.12 4.31 3.77
C MET A 59 7.57 3.41 4.93
N THR A 60 7.19 3.76 6.16
CA THR A 60 7.51 3.03 7.41
C THR A 60 7.10 1.56 7.36
N VAL A 61 6.01 1.26 6.66
CA VAL A 61 5.39 -0.05 6.49
C VAL A 61 5.82 -0.67 5.16
N ALA A 62 5.88 0.12 4.08
CA ALA A 62 6.19 -0.36 2.73
C ALA A 62 7.58 -1.01 2.65
N ASP A 63 8.59 -0.41 3.29
CA ASP A 63 9.97 -0.93 3.30
C ASP A 63 10.10 -2.28 4.04
N ARG A 64 9.09 -2.65 4.84
CA ARG A 64 9.10 -3.84 5.70
C ARG A 64 8.20 -4.95 5.18
N GLN A 65 7.59 -4.80 4.01
CA GLN A 65 6.58 -5.73 3.45
C GLN A 65 6.91 -7.23 3.57
N ALA A 66 8.17 -7.63 3.33
CA ALA A 66 8.57 -9.04 3.43
C ALA A 66 8.56 -9.54 4.88
N GLU A 67 9.06 -8.72 5.81
CA GLU A 67 8.98 -9.01 7.25
C GLU A 67 7.52 -9.08 7.70
N LEU A 68 6.68 -8.16 7.20
CA LEU A 68 5.26 -8.09 7.51
C LEU A 68 4.51 -9.33 7.04
N ALA A 69 4.73 -9.75 5.80
CA ALA A 69 4.08 -10.91 5.22
C ALA A 69 4.38 -12.18 6.03
N VAL A 70 5.65 -12.38 6.42
CA VAL A 70 6.07 -13.51 7.26
C VAL A 70 5.52 -13.39 8.68
N ALA A 71 5.62 -12.23 9.32
CA ALA A 71 5.21 -12.03 10.71
C ALA A 71 3.68 -12.12 10.91
N LEU A 72 2.92 -11.71 9.90
CA LEU A 72 1.45 -11.79 9.89
C LEU A 72 0.93 -13.09 9.29
N GLY A 73 1.78 -13.86 8.60
CA GLY A 73 1.38 -15.08 7.90
C GLY A 73 0.40 -14.79 6.78
N THR A 74 0.59 -13.68 6.05
CA THR A 74 -0.34 -13.21 5.03
C THR A 74 0.36 -12.59 3.81
N THR A 75 -0.43 -12.21 2.80
CA THR A 75 0.03 -11.43 1.66
C THR A 75 -0.02 -9.94 1.98
N VAL A 76 1.06 -9.25 1.64
CA VAL A 76 1.20 -7.79 1.73
C VAL A 76 1.37 -7.23 0.34
N VAL A 77 0.53 -6.26 -0.02
CA VAL A 77 0.60 -5.56 -1.32
C VAL A 77 0.86 -4.09 -1.05
N SER A 78 1.95 -3.55 -1.59
CA SER A 78 2.31 -2.15 -1.50
C SER A 78 2.26 -1.51 -2.88
N VAL A 79 1.71 -0.30 -2.97
CA VAL A 79 1.81 0.54 -4.16
C VAL A 79 2.25 1.95 -3.82
N LEU A 80 3.16 2.49 -4.62
CA LEU A 80 3.53 3.90 -4.61
C LEU A 80 3.05 4.50 -5.92
N VAL A 81 2.31 5.61 -5.82
CA VAL A 81 1.98 6.46 -6.96
C VAL A 81 2.51 7.83 -6.64
N ALA A 82 3.52 8.29 -7.37
CA ALA A 82 4.10 9.62 -7.21
C ALA A 82 4.11 10.33 -8.55
N SER A 83 2.92 10.66 -9.05
CA SER A 83 2.70 11.21 -10.39
C SER A 83 3.46 12.51 -10.65
N THR A 84 3.76 13.29 -9.60
CA THR A 84 4.58 14.51 -9.73
C THR A 84 6.02 14.19 -10.13
N GLY A 85 6.56 13.08 -9.63
CA GLY A 85 7.92 12.61 -9.91
C GLY A 85 7.99 11.56 -11.02
N ASP A 86 6.85 11.20 -11.62
CA ASP A 86 6.71 10.09 -12.57
C ASP A 86 7.30 8.78 -12.03
N VAL A 87 6.96 8.43 -10.79
CA VAL A 87 7.42 7.18 -10.13
C VAL A 87 6.21 6.35 -9.72
N TYR A 88 6.23 5.08 -10.12
CA TYR A 88 5.19 4.10 -9.81
C TYR A 88 5.83 2.80 -9.35
N SER A 89 5.33 2.22 -8.27
CA SER A 89 5.82 0.96 -7.73
C SER A 89 4.67 0.03 -7.41
N LEU A 90 4.88 -1.26 -7.69
CA LEU A 90 4.13 -2.37 -7.14
C LEU A 90 5.11 -3.26 -6.40
N ALA A 91 4.77 -3.62 -5.17
CA ALA A 91 5.44 -4.70 -4.49
C ALA A 91 4.46 -5.64 -3.78
N VAL A 92 4.74 -6.94 -3.86
CA VAL A 92 3.94 -8.00 -3.25
C VAL A 92 4.87 -8.92 -2.50
N ALA A 93 4.56 -9.19 -1.24
CA ALA A 93 5.25 -10.16 -0.41
C ALA A 93 4.25 -11.17 0.16
N THR A 94 4.66 -12.43 0.25
CA THR A 94 3.82 -13.50 0.81
C THR A 94 4.49 -14.12 2.04
N ALA A 95 3.70 -14.79 2.87
CA ALA A 95 4.19 -15.50 4.04
C ALA A 95 5.21 -16.62 3.73
N ASP A 96 5.13 -17.19 2.52
CA ASP A 96 6.04 -18.24 2.06
C ASP A 96 7.41 -17.69 1.60
N GLY A 97 7.57 -16.37 1.62
CA GLY A 97 8.80 -15.69 1.23
C GLY A 97 8.87 -15.32 -0.25
N ASP A 98 7.82 -15.61 -1.04
CA ASP A 98 7.73 -15.10 -2.40
C ASP A 98 7.58 -13.58 -2.38
N HIS A 99 8.31 -12.93 -3.27
CA HIS A 99 8.36 -11.48 -3.41
C HIS A 99 8.34 -11.09 -4.89
N ARG A 100 7.61 -10.02 -5.19
CA ARG A 100 7.55 -9.34 -6.49
C ARG A 100 7.77 -7.85 -6.22
N HIS A 101 8.65 -7.20 -6.96
CA HIS A 101 8.83 -5.75 -6.87
C HIS A 101 9.17 -5.15 -8.22
N VAL A 102 8.37 -4.18 -8.62
CA VAL A 102 8.48 -3.46 -9.88
C VAL A 102 8.47 -1.98 -9.59
N VAL A 103 9.40 -1.24 -10.18
CA VAL A 103 9.42 0.22 -10.13
C VAL A 103 9.70 0.75 -11.52
N ASP A 104 8.79 1.59 -12.01
CA ASP A 104 9.00 2.41 -13.18
C ASP A 104 9.15 3.87 -12.74
N SER A 105 10.16 4.54 -13.26
CA SER A 105 10.50 5.92 -12.94
C SER A 105 10.89 6.65 -14.21
N GLN A 106 10.28 7.81 -14.47
CA GLN A 106 10.57 8.63 -15.66
C GLN A 106 10.37 7.84 -16.98
N GLY A 107 9.33 7.01 -17.02
CA GLY A 107 9.01 6.13 -18.15
C GLY A 107 9.95 4.94 -18.35
N GLU A 108 10.88 4.66 -17.43
CA GLU A 108 11.81 3.53 -17.52
C GLU A 108 11.70 2.57 -16.33
N ARG A 109 11.83 1.27 -16.61
CA ARG A 109 11.91 0.21 -15.61
C ARG A 109 13.24 0.27 -14.88
N VAL A 110 13.21 0.69 -13.62
CA VAL A 110 14.40 0.79 -12.76
C VAL A 110 14.52 -0.37 -11.78
N MET A 111 13.43 -1.09 -11.50
CA MET A 111 13.42 -2.28 -10.66
C MET A 111 12.48 -3.35 -11.24
N ASP A 112 12.95 -4.59 -11.34
CA ASP A 112 12.16 -5.74 -11.81
C ASP A 112 12.65 -7.03 -11.13
N GLU A 113 12.12 -7.28 -9.93
CA GLU A 113 12.53 -8.39 -9.07
C GLU A 113 11.38 -9.35 -8.83
N GLY A 114 11.71 -10.63 -8.65
CA GLY A 114 10.72 -11.67 -8.40
C GLY A 114 10.02 -12.18 -9.67
N ARG A 115 9.02 -13.05 -9.46
CA ARG A 115 8.29 -13.68 -10.56
C ARG A 115 7.10 -12.81 -10.96
N PRO A 116 6.89 -12.51 -12.26
CA PRO A 116 5.72 -11.74 -12.69
C PRO A 116 4.41 -12.39 -12.26
N LEU A 117 3.48 -11.56 -11.80
CA LEU A 117 2.14 -11.95 -11.41
C LEU A 117 1.23 -12.06 -12.64
N PRO A 118 0.23 -12.96 -12.63
CA PRO A 118 -0.80 -12.99 -13.68
C PRO A 118 -1.50 -11.65 -13.91
N GLU A 119 -1.68 -10.85 -12.85
CA GLU A 119 -2.34 -9.55 -12.87
C GLU A 119 -1.53 -8.45 -13.60
N GLU A 120 -0.24 -8.69 -13.84
CA GLU A 120 0.66 -7.83 -14.64
C GLU A 120 0.55 -8.11 -16.14
N ALA A 121 -0.21 -9.12 -16.56
CA ALA A 121 -0.31 -9.50 -17.98
C ALA A 121 -0.86 -8.34 -18.83
N GLY A 122 -0.07 -7.93 -19.84
CA GLY A 122 -0.40 -6.83 -20.74
C GLY A 122 0.00 -5.44 -20.23
N ILE A 123 0.76 -5.36 -19.13
CA ILE A 123 1.32 -4.12 -18.60
C ILE A 123 2.82 -4.11 -18.90
N ASP A 124 3.21 -3.30 -19.88
CA ASP A 124 4.63 -3.19 -20.27
C ASP A 124 5.40 -2.24 -19.33
N ALA A 125 4.75 -1.19 -18.84
CA ALA A 125 5.29 -0.23 -17.88
C ALA A 125 4.20 0.21 -16.90
N LEU A 126 4.59 0.47 -15.65
CA LEU A 126 3.73 1.06 -14.64
C LEU A 126 3.55 2.56 -14.91
N ASP A 127 2.31 2.98 -14.78
CA ASP A 127 1.82 4.35 -14.70
C ASP A 127 0.78 4.42 -13.57
N GLU A 128 0.16 5.59 -13.39
CA GLU A 128 -0.86 5.79 -12.36
C GLU A 128 -2.03 4.79 -12.50
N ASP A 129 -2.60 4.68 -13.70
CA ASP A 129 -3.79 3.86 -13.98
C ASP A 129 -3.51 2.36 -13.81
N SER A 130 -2.40 1.88 -14.35
CA SER A 130 -1.99 0.47 -14.24
C SER A 130 -1.63 0.09 -12.81
N THR A 131 -0.99 0.98 -12.05
CA THR A 131 -0.62 0.74 -10.65
C THR A 131 -1.85 0.68 -9.74
N LEU A 132 -2.78 1.64 -9.87
CA LEU A 132 -4.04 1.63 -9.14
C LEU A 132 -4.93 0.46 -9.58
N GLY A 133 -4.92 0.10 -10.87
CA GLY A 133 -5.59 -1.07 -11.38
C GLY A 133 -5.01 -2.38 -10.83
N LEU A 134 -3.70 -2.47 -10.62
CA LEU A 134 -3.05 -3.62 -9.97
C LEU A 134 -3.45 -3.71 -8.49
N LEU A 135 -3.47 -2.58 -7.77
CA LEU A 135 -3.99 -2.54 -6.40
C LEU A 135 -5.40 -3.13 -6.33
N GLU A 136 -6.32 -2.65 -7.19
CA GLU A 136 -7.70 -3.12 -7.22
C GLU A 136 -7.79 -4.62 -7.54
N ARG A 137 -7.06 -5.10 -8.55
CA ARG A 137 -7.07 -6.53 -8.92
C ARG A 137 -6.54 -7.44 -7.81
N LEU A 138 -5.46 -7.03 -7.14
CA LEU A 138 -4.81 -7.85 -6.12
C LEU A 138 -5.59 -7.84 -4.79
N THR A 139 -6.09 -6.67 -4.38
CA THR A 139 -6.60 -6.43 -3.02
C THR A 139 -8.11 -6.20 -2.97
N GLY A 140 -8.75 -5.91 -4.10
CA GLY A 140 -10.14 -5.44 -4.17
C GLY A 140 -10.33 -3.99 -3.71
N VAL A 141 -9.25 -3.28 -3.37
CA VAL A 141 -9.31 -1.86 -2.95
C VAL A 141 -9.26 -0.97 -4.18
N ARG A 142 -10.29 -0.13 -4.32
CA ARG A 142 -10.36 0.89 -5.35
C ARG A 142 -10.16 2.26 -4.72
N LEU A 143 -9.28 3.07 -5.34
CA LEU A 143 -9.14 4.48 -4.98
C LEU A 143 -10.25 5.28 -5.66
N ASP A 144 -11.37 5.48 -4.98
CA ASP A 144 -12.51 6.24 -5.45
C ASP A 144 -13.02 7.22 -4.39
N GLY A 145 -14.11 7.94 -4.72
CA GLY A 145 -14.69 8.92 -3.81
C GLY A 145 -15.18 8.32 -2.49
N ASP A 146 -15.57 7.05 -2.47
CA ASP A 146 -16.04 6.38 -1.25
C ASP A 146 -14.86 6.05 -0.33
N LEU A 147 -13.74 5.57 -0.89
CA LEU A 147 -12.51 5.37 -0.11
C LEU A 147 -11.95 6.70 0.41
N LEU A 148 -11.91 7.73 -0.44
CA LEU A 148 -11.36 9.05 -0.07
C LEU A 148 -12.23 9.76 0.98
N ALA A 149 -13.54 9.52 1.00
CA ALA A 149 -14.44 10.00 2.05
C ALA A 149 -14.48 9.08 3.28
N GLY A 150 -13.87 7.90 3.20
CA GLY A 150 -13.88 6.88 4.24
C GLY A 150 -13.06 7.26 5.46
N ASP A 151 -13.36 6.61 6.58
CA ASP A 151 -12.68 6.83 7.86
C ASP A 151 -11.38 6.03 7.92
N PHE A 152 -10.28 6.73 8.19
CA PHE A 152 -8.96 6.17 8.45
C PHE A 152 -8.57 6.47 9.91
N GLU A 153 -8.25 5.44 10.67
CA GLU A 153 -7.78 5.57 12.05
C GLU A 153 -6.27 5.84 12.07
N VAL A 154 -5.86 6.93 12.70
CA VAL A 154 -4.47 7.35 12.82
C VAL A 154 -3.70 6.38 13.71
N LEU A 155 -2.49 6.05 13.28
CA LEU A 155 -1.58 5.16 13.97
C LEU A 155 -0.40 5.94 14.55
N ALA A 156 0.11 5.47 15.69
CA ALA A 156 1.34 5.96 16.29
C ALA A 156 2.29 4.79 16.59
N GLU A 157 3.59 5.08 16.60
CA GLU A 157 4.57 4.11 17.09
C GLU A 157 4.37 3.87 18.60
N ARG A 158 4.52 2.61 18.98
CA ARG A 158 4.49 2.17 20.36
C ARG A 158 5.82 2.53 21.01
N ALA A 159 5.78 3.48 21.94
CA ALA A 159 6.90 3.87 22.80
C ALA A 159 7.42 2.73 23.69
#